data_AF-A0A7S2AAS4-F1
#
_entry.id   AF-A0A7S2AAS4-F1
#
_cell.length_a   1.000
_cell.length_b   1.000
_cell.length_c   1.000
_cell.angle_alpha   90.00
_cell.angle_beta   90.00
_cell.angle_gamma   90.00
#
_symmetry.space_group_name_H-M   'P 1'
#
loop_
_entity.id
_entity.type
_entity.pdbx_description
1 polymer ?
#
loop_
_entity_poly.entity_id
_entity_poly.type
_entity_poly.pdbx_seq_one_letter_code
_entity_poly.pdbx_strand_id
1 'polypeptide(L)'
;KGVATNAGDRSELIRERVKELILKHPNVLALSVENNVEPTLRFLTEECGLTDEGLGKVLTRRPSLLELKVESMRKKKNFIKDQSGVNDEQMAEMIVRFPDAFSLSVTTG
;
A
#
# COMPACT_ATOMS: atom_id res chain seq x y z
N LYS A 1 11.74 -3.86 29.92
CA LYS A 1 10.43 -4.10 30.57
C LYS A 1 9.45 -4.44 29.45
N GLY A 2 9.11 -5.72 29.29
CA GLY A 2 8.24 -6.18 28.22
C GLY A 2 6.81 -5.77 28.51
N VAL A 3 6.23 -4.93 27.65
CA VAL A 3 4.78 -4.74 27.64
C VAL A 3 4.22 -5.94 26.88
N ALA A 4 3.68 -6.90 27.63
CA ALA A 4 2.84 -7.94 27.06
C ALA A 4 1.56 -7.25 26.57
N THR A 5 1.51 -6.90 25.29
CA THR A 5 0.30 -6.38 24.64
C THR A 5 -0.69 -7.54 24.54
N ASN A 6 -1.76 -7.50 25.33
CA ASN A 6 -2.81 -8.51 25.24
C ASN A 6 -3.62 -8.32 23.93
N ALA A 7 -4.32 -9.36 23.49
CA ALA A 7 -5.08 -9.33 22.22
C ALA A 7 -6.20 -8.25 22.19
N GLY A 8 -6.74 -7.86 23.34
CA GLY A 8 -7.70 -6.77 23.50
C GLY A 8 -7.11 -5.40 23.19
N ASP A 9 -5.90 -5.13 23.70
CA ASP A 9 -5.14 -3.90 23.43
C ASP A 9 -4.85 -3.76 21.92
N ARG A 10 -4.42 -4.85 21.27
CA ARG A 10 -4.18 -4.84 19.82
C ARG A 10 -5.46 -4.54 19.00
N SER A 11 -6.58 -5.11 19.41
CA SER A 11 -7.86 -4.94 18.70
C SER A 11 -8.40 -3.52 18.81
N GLU A 12 -8.20 -2.88 19.97
CA GLU A 12 -8.55 -1.47 20.19
C GLU A 12 -7.67 -0.54 19.35
N LEU A 13 -6.36 -0.79 19.30
CA LEU A 13 -5.43 -0.04 18.45
C LEU A 13 -5.78 -0.15 16.96
N ILE A 14 -6.18 -1.34 16.49
CA ILE A 14 -6.63 -1.52 15.10
C ILE A 14 -7.91 -0.72 14.85
N ARG A 15 -8.88 -0.74 15.77
CA ARG A 15 -10.12 0.03 15.64
C ARG A 15 -9.88 1.53 15.54
N GLU A 16 -9.03 2.10 16.41
CA GLU A 16 -8.72 3.53 16.34
C GLU A 16 -7.99 3.90 15.04
N ARG A 17 -7.06 3.07 14.55
CA ARG A 17 -6.41 3.30 13.26
C ARG A 17 -7.38 3.24 12.08
N VAL A 18 -8.31 2.29 12.08
CA VAL A 18 -9.35 2.18 11.04
C VAL A 18 -10.28 3.38 11.09
N LYS A 19 -10.68 3.82 12.28
CA LYS A 19 -11.49 5.02 12.47
C LYS A 19 -10.78 6.26 11.95
N GLU A 20 -9.50 6.47 12.30
CA GLU A 20 -8.70 7.56 11.74
C GLU A 20 -8.60 7.53 10.22
N LEU A 21 -8.39 6.33 9.65
CA LEU A 21 -8.31 6.12 8.21
C LEU A 21 -9.60 6.56 7.51
N ILE A 22 -10.76 6.12 8.02
CA ILE A 22 -12.08 6.46 7.48
C ILE A 22 -12.34 7.96 7.60
N LEU A 23 -12.00 8.58 8.73
CA LEU A 23 -12.20 10.02 8.93
C LEU A 23 -11.35 10.87 7.97
N LYS A 24 -10.12 10.43 7.67
CA LYS A 24 -9.21 11.13 6.73
C LYS A 24 -9.52 10.82 5.26
N HIS A 25 -10.04 9.63 4.97
CA HIS A 25 -10.26 9.13 3.62
C HIS A 25 -11.61 8.40 3.52
N PRO A 26 -12.76 9.09 3.60
CA PRO A 26 -14.08 8.46 3.66
C PRO A 26 -14.40 7.60 2.43
N ASN A 27 -13.80 7.91 1.27
CA ASN A 27 -13.99 7.17 0.03
C ASN A 27 -13.61 5.69 0.12
N VAL A 28 -12.76 5.30 1.09
CA VAL A 28 -12.39 3.88 1.29
C VAL A 28 -13.61 3.01 1.62
N LEU A 29 -14.68 3.58 2.17
CA LEU A 29 -15.93 2.88 2.45
C LEU A 29 -16.75 2.56 1.19
N ALA A 30 -16.48 3.24 0.07
CA ALA A 30 -17.15 3.01 -1.20
C ALA A 30 -16.42 1.98 -2.08
N LEU A 31 -15.26 1.48 -1.65
CA LEU A 31 -14.46 0.53 -2.40
C LEU A 31 -14.96 -0.90 -2.21
N SER A 32 -14.97 -1.69 -3.30
CA SER A 32 -15.28 -3.12 -3.22
C SER A 32 -14.05 -3.88 -2.74
N VAL A 33 -14.27 -4.86 -1.85
CA VAL A 33 -13.20 -5.72 -1.37
C VAL A 33 -12.60 -6.50 -2.52
N GLU A 34 -13.44 -7.07 -3.37
CA GLU A 34 -13.08 -7.95 -4.48
C GLU A 34 -12.45 -7.19 -5.65
N ASN A 35 -12.91 -5.95 -5.91
CA ASN A 35 -12.49 -5.20 -7.09
C ASN A 35 -11.40 -4.15 -6.80
N ASN A 36 -11.23 -3.74 -5.54
CA ASN A 36 -10.28 -2.68 -5.17
C ASN A 36 -9.30 -3.16 -4.11
N VAL A 37 -9.79 -3.60 -2.95
CA VAL A 37 -8.94 -3.86 -1.79
C VAL A 37 -8.05 -5.07 -2.02
N GLU A 38 -8.63 -6.26 -2.20
CA GLU A 38 -7.89 -7.51 -2.36
C GLU A 38 -6.90 -7.45 -3.54
N PRO A 39 -7.28 -6.99 -4.75
CA PRO A 39 -6.32 -6.87 -5.84
C PRO A 39 -5.13 -5.95 -5.53
N THR A 40 -5.37 -4.85 -4.82
CA THR A 40 -4.30 -3.92 -4.42
C THR A 40 -3.38 -4.54 -3.38
N LEU A 41 -3.92 -5.26 -2.39
CA LEU A 41 -3.10 -5.94 -1.39
C LEU A 41 -2.21 -6.99 -2.05
N ARG A 42 -2.79 -7.86 -2.89
CA ARG A 42 -2.04 -8.90 -3.62
C ARG A 42 -0.96 -8.30 -4.51
N PHE A 43 -1.27 -7.24 -5.25
CA PHE A 43 -0.26 -6.56 -6.07
C PHE A 43 0.92 -6.05 -5.23
N LEU A 44 0.64 -5.43 -4.08
CA LEU A 44 1.68 -4.88 -3.21
C LEU A 44 2.51 -6.00 -2.55
N THR A 45 1.91 -7.10 -2.12
CA THR A 45 2.63 -8.18 -1.44
C THR A 45 3.26 -9.17 -2.42
N GLU A 46 2.49 -9.72 -3.34
CA GLU A 46 2.89 -10.82 -4.22
C GLU A 46 3.73 -10.31 -5.40
N GLU A 47 3.35 -9.18 -6.00
CA GLU A 47 4.09 -8.63 -7.14
C GLU A 47 5.19 -7.66 -6.71
N CYS A 48 4.96 -6.81 -5.70
CA CYS A 48 5.95 -5.80 -5.27
C CYS A 48 6.81 -6.26 -4.08
N GLY A 49 6.55 -7.44 -3.50
CA GLY A 49 7.39 -8.02 -2.46
C GLY A 49 7.30 -7.33 -1.09
N LEU A 50 6.22 -6.59 -0.80
CA LEU A 50 6.05 -5.95 0.49
C LEU A 50 5.75 -6.99 1.57
N THR A 51 6.38 -6.83 2.74
CA THR A 51 5.99 -7.51 3.97
C THR A 51 4.69 -6.92 4.51
N ASP A 52 3.99 -7.64 5.39
CA ASP A 52 2.77 -7.15 6.07
C ASP A 52 3.00 -5.82 6.80
N GLU A 53 4.18 -5.66 7.39
CA GLU A 53 4.56 -4.40 8.05
C GLU A 53 4.74 -3.27 7.02
N GLY A 54 5.39 -3.56 5.90
CA GLY A 54 5.56 -2.61 4.78
C GLY A 54 4.21 -2.19 4.20
N LEU A 55 3.32 -3.15 3.97
CA LEU A 55 1.94 -2.94 3.51
C LEU A 55 1.18 -2.02 4.46
N GLY A 56 1.24 -2.29 5.77
CA GLY A 56 0.61 -1.46 6.79
C GLY A 56 1.12 -0.02 6.78
N LYS A 57 2.44 0.19 6.66
CA LYS A 57 3.05 1.53 6.54
C LYS A 57 2.61 2.26 5.27
N VAL A 58 2.56 1.56 4.15
CA VAL A 58 2.16 2.11 2.84
C VAL A 58 0.70 2.55 2.87
N LEU A 59 -0.21 1.68 3.28
CA LEU A 59 -1.65 1.97 3.27
C LEU A 59 -2.07 2.96 4.34
N THR A 60 -1.37 3.01 5.48
CA THR A 60 -1.62 4.07 6.48
C THR A 60 -1.23 5.45 5.94
N ARG A 61 -0.14 5.53 5.15
CA ARG A 61 0.35 6.80 4.59
C ARG A 61 -0.41 7.22 3.32
N ARG A 62 -0.79 6.27 2.47
CA ARG A 62 -1.44 6.54 1.19
C ARG A 62 -2.60 5.60 0.91
N PRO A 63 -3.76 5.80 1.57
CA PRO A 63 -4.94 4.94 1.40
C PRO A 63 -5.51 4.97 -0.01
N SER A 64 -5.33 6.08 -0.73
CA SER A 64 -5.80 6.24 -2.12
C SER A 64 -5.15 5.28 -3.11
N LEU A 65 -4.11 4.54 -2.72
CA LEU A 65 -3.60 3.44 -3.56
C LEU A 65 -4.67 2.38 -3.84
N LEU A 66 -5.62 2.19 -2.92
CA LEU A 66 -6.76 1.29 -3.09
C LEU A 66 -7.72 1.75 -4.22
N GLU A 67 -7.67 3.03 -4.58
CA GLU A 67 -8.47 3.62 -5.67
C GLU A 67 -7.79 3.48 -7.03
N LEU A 68 -6.48 3.17 -7.06
CA LEU A 68 -5.73 3.04 -8.30
C LEU A 68 -6.00 1.68 -8.96
N LYS A 69 -6.04 1.67 -10.29
CA LYS A 69 -6.08 0.43 -11.06
C LYS A 69 -4.73 -0.29 -10.92
N VAL A 70 -4.76 -1.54 -10.46
CA VAL A 70 -3.57 -2.41 -10.38
C VAL A 70 -2.79 -2.45 -11.70
N GLU A 71 -3.49 -2.54 -12.83
CA GLU A 71 -2.87 -2.48 -14.18
C GLU A 71 -2.01 -1.22 -14.39
N SER A 72 -2.45 -0.07 -13.88
CA SER A 72 -1.71 1.18 -14.01
C SER A 72 -0.48 1.20 -13.11
N MET A 73 -0.59 0.65 -11.90
CA MET A 73 0.54 0.50 -10.98
C MET A 73 1.57 -0.48 -11.52
N ARG A 74 1.13 -1.61 -12.09
CA ARG A 74 2.01 -2.62 -12.70
C ARG A 74 2.81 -2.06 -13.87
N LYS A 75 2.16 -1.32 -14.78
CA LYS A 75 2.86 -0.63 -15.88
C LYS A 75 3.98 0.28 -15.37
N LYS A 76 3.71 1.03 -14.30
CA LYS A 76 4.70 1.92 -13.68
C LYS A 76 5.83 1.15 -13.00
N LYS A 77 5.49 0.08 -12.30
CA LYS A 77 6.47 -0.82 -11.68
C LYS A 77 7.47 -1.32 -12.72
N ASN A 78 6.95 -1.84 -13.83
CA ASN A 78 7.77 -2.39 -14.91
C ASN A 78 8.63 -1.30 -15.56
N PHE A 79 8.06 -0.14 -15.86
CA PHE A 79 8.83 0.99 -16.37
C PHE A 79 10.01 1.36 -15.46
N ILE A 80 9.79 1.46 -14.15
CA ILE A 80 10.87 1.78 -13.21
C ILE A 80 11.94 0.68 -13.22
N LYS A 81 11.56 -0.60 -13.17
CA LYS A 81 12.51 -1.72 -13.24
C LYS A 81 13.32 -1.70 -14.54
N ASP A 82 12.65 -1.50 -15.68
CA ASP A 82 13.28 -1.51 -17.01
C ASP A 82 14.25 -0.34 -17.20
N GLN A 83 13.90 0.86 -16.69
CA GLN A 83 14.72 2.07 -16.88
C GLN A 83 15.87 2.21 -15.89
N SER A 84 15.72 1.69 -14.67
CA SER A 84 16.72 1.88 -13.60
C SER A 84 17.52 0.63 -13.26
N GLY A 85 17.06 -0.56 -13.67
CA GLY A 85 17.69 -1.83 -13.32
C GLY A 85 17.53 -2.24 -11.85
N VAL A 86 16.62 -1.60 -11.11
CA VAL A 86 16.35 -1.97 -9.70
C VAL A 86 15.83 -3.40 -9.59
N ASN A 87 16.31 -4.11 -8.57
CA ASN A 87 15.79 -5.43 -8.21
C ASN A 87 14.48 -5.31 -7.41
N ASP A 88 13.87 -6.47 -7.11
CA ASP A 88 12.58 -6.49 -6.40
C ASP A 88 12.68 -5.99 -4.95
N GLU A 89 13.80 -6.25 -4.26
CA GLU A 89 14.03 -5.73 -2.90
C GLU A 89 14.12 -4.21 -2.86
N GLN A 90 14.89 -3.62 -3.78
CA GLN A 90 15.02 -2.16 -3.94
C GLN A 90 13.67 -1.54 -4.32
N MET A 91 12.90 -2.24 -5.16
CA MET A 91 11.56 -1.80 -5.54
C MET A 91 10.62 -1.77 -4.33
N ALA A 92 10.62 -2.81 -3.51
CA ALA A 92 9.83 -2.88 -2.28
C ALA A 92 10.21 -1.76 -1.31
N GLU A 93 11.52 -1.56 -1.09
CA GLU A 93 12.04 -0.50 -0.23
C GLU A 93 11.63 0.89 -0.72
N MET A 94 11.71 1.12 -2.04
CA MET A 94 11.27 2.36 -2.67
C MET A 94 9.77 2.61 -2.45
N ILE A 95 8.91 1.61 -2.64
CA ILE A 95 7.46 1.74 -2.44
C ILE A 95 7.14 2.04 -0.97
N VAL A 96 7.82 1.39 -0.02
CA VAL A 96 7.63 1.65 1.42
C VAL A 96 8.05 3.07 1.80
N ARG A 97 9.16 3.57 1.23
CA ARG A 97 9.65 4.95 1.45
C ARG A 97 8.88 6.01 0.68
N PHE A 98 8.31 5.67 -0.48
CA PHE A 98 7.63 6.60 -1.35
C PHE A 98 6.43 5.97 -2.11
N PRO A 99 5.29 5.70 -1.43
CA PRO A 99 4.08 5.14 -2.02
C PRO A 99 3.51 5.98 -3.17
N ASP A 100 3.76 7.29 -3.13
CA ASP A 100 3.35 8.21 -4.19
C ASP A 100 4.07 7.95 -5.53
N ALA A 101 5.11 7.11 -5.56
CA ALA A 101 5.74 6.61 -6.78
C ALA A 101 4.71 6.09 -7.79
N PHE A 102 3.59 5.50 -7.34
CA PHE A 102 2.53 5.05 -8.24
C PHE A 102 1.64 6.19 -8.77
N SER A 103 1.49 7.27 -8.00
CA SER A 103 0.66 8.44 -8.32
C SER A 103 1.34 9.43 -9.26
N LEU A 104 2.67 9.51 -9.27
CA LEU A 104 3.40 10.44 -10.13
C LEU A 104 3.21 10.07 -11.60
N SER A 105 2.68 10.98 -12.42
CA SER A 105 2.58 10.78 -13.87
C SER A 105 3.97 10.55 -14.46
N VAL A 106 4.16 9.43 -15.16
CA VAL A 106 5.24 9.34 -16.14
C VAL A 106 4.67 9.95 -17.42
N THR A 107 5.03 11.20 -17.70
CA THR A 107 4.81 11.76 -19.03
C THR A 107 5.84 11.10 -19.93
N THR A 108 5.51 9.92 -20.47
CA THR A 108 6.27 9.32 -21.55
C THR A 108 5.95 10.11 -22.81
N GLY A 109 6.93 10.89 -23.28
CA GLY A 109 6.93 11.48 -24.62
C GLY A 109 7.20 10.45 -25.70
#